data_AF-K1TKQ5-F1
#
_entry.id   AF-K1TKQ5-F1
#
_cell.length_a   1.000
_cell.length_b   1.000
_cell.length_c   1.000
_cell.angle_alpha   90.00
_cell.angle_beta   90.00
_cell.angle_gamma   90.00
#
_symmetry.space_group_name_H-M   'P 1'
#
loop_
_entity.id
_entity.type
_entity.pdbx_description
1 polymer ?
#
loop_
_entity_poly.entity_id
_entity_poly.type
_entity_poly.pdbx_seq_one_letter_code
_entity_poly.pdbx_strand_id
1 'polypeptide(L)'
;SIDDLQNLAHYETKQLQCKGCENHCYVSRYTFAGGNRFYSGNKCERVFNNKGANGIKGKNIYEYKYSLLFDREAVSPPATAFHGTWVGIPRILNMYEEYPFWNALLRAAGLGVILSSDSTFSQYEGALNTVMSDNICFPAKLAHSHLKELNENPKVDRILMPYVVYEHNDDPKNTLNSFNCPVVSGYSDV
;
A
#
# COMPACT_ATOMS: atom_id res chain seq x y z
N SER A 1 7.39 -47.85 -13.23
CA SER A 1 8.33 -48.43 -12.24
C SER A 1 8.77 -47.35 -11.26
N ILE A 2 9.34 -47.72 -10.10
CA ILE A 2 10.05 -46.77 -9.22
C ILE A 2 11.22 -46.12 -9.98
N ASP A 3 11.87 -46.87 -10.88
CA ASP A 3 12.98 -46.35 -11.69
C ASP A 3 12.55 -45.22 -12.64
N ASP A 4 11.32 -45.27 -13.17
CA ASP A 4 10.80 -44.21 -14.04
C ASP A 4 10.60 -42.90 -13.28
N LEU A 5 10.16 -42.98 -12.00
CA LEU A 5 10.00 -41.83 -11.13
C LEU A 5 11.34 -41.21 -10.75
N GLN A 6 12.37 -42.03 -10.52
CA GLN A 6 13.73 -41.54 -10.24
C GLN A 6 14.35 -40.86 -11.47
N ASN A 7 14.15 -41.43 -12.66
CA ASN A 7 14.58 -40.81 -13.91
C ASN A 7 13.90 -39.47 -14.19
N LEU A 8 12.61 -39.33 -13.83
CA LEU A 8 11.89 -38.06 -13.90
C LEU A 8 12.37 -37.02 -12.88
N ALA A 9 12.96 -37.46 -11.76
CA ALA A 9 13.49 -36.58 -10.72
C ALA A 9 14.89 -36.04 -11.05
N HIS A 10 15.56 -36.55 -12.08
CA HIS A 10 16.83 -35.98 -12.53
C HIS A 10 16.63 -34.62 -13.21
N TYR A 11 17.35 -33.62 -12.72
CA TYR A 11 17.33 -32.26 -13.26
C TYR A 11 18.74 -31.65 -13.32
N GLU A 12 18.95 -30.80 -14.32
CA GLU A 12 20.11 -29.92 -14.42
C GLU A 12 19.79 -28.57 -13.77
N THR A 13 20.68 -28.04 -12.93
CA THR A 13 20.52 -26.72 -12.31
C THR A 13 21.46 -25.71 -12.93
N LYS A 14 20.92 -24.55 -13.34
CA LYS A 14 21.71 -23.40 -13.79
C LYS A 14 21.30 -22.14 -13.04
N GLN A 15 22.27 -21.39 -12.50
CA GLN A 15 22.00 -20.07 -11.96
C GLN A 15 21.95 -18.99 -13.05
N LEU A 16 21.00 -18.08 -12.90
CA LEU A 16 20.71 -16.96 -13.76
C LEU A 16 20.55 -15.70 -12.90
N GLN A 17 20.71 -14.53 -13.50
CA GLN A 17 20.42 -13.27 -12.86
C GLN A 17 19.25 -12.58 -13.56
N CYS A 18 18.21 -12.23 -12.80
CA CYS A 18 17.03 -11.54 -13.31
C CYS A 18 17.33 -10.07 -13.57
N LYS A 19 17.08 -9.60 -14.80
CA LYS A 19 17.19 -8.18 -15.17
C LYS A 19 15.84 -7.48 -15.23
N GLY A 20 14.85 -8.03 -14.55
CA GLY A 20 13.49 -7.52 -14.56
C GLY A 20 13.39 -6.15 -13.90
N CYS A 21 14.00 -5.98 -12.73
CA CYS A 21 14.02 -4.74 -11.97
C CYS A 21 15.35 -4.62 -11.22
N GLU A 22 15.55 -3.50 -10.52
CA GLU A 22 16.78 -3.15 -9.80
C GLU A 22 17.21 -4.18 -8.72
N ASN A 23 16.29 -5.03 -8.26
CA ASN A 23 16.57 -6.07 -7.27
C ASN A 23 17.52 -7.18 -7.79
N HIS A 24 17.71 -7.29 -9.11
CA HIS A 24 18.63 -8.22 -9.77
C HIS A 24 18.75 -9.63 -9.15
N CYS A 25 17.61 -10.29 -8.89
CA CYS A 25 17.54 -11.55 -8.13
C CYS A 25 18.37 -12.67 -8.78
N TYR A 26 19.07 -13.47 -7.97
CA TYR A 26 19.65 -14.74 -8.41
C TYR A 26 18.57 -15.81 -8.50
N VAL A 27 18.43 -16.42 -9.66
CA VAL A 27 17.38 -17.39 -9.97
C VAL A 27 18.00 -18.70 -10.41
N SER A 28 17.64 -19.79 -9.75
CA SER A 28 18.00 -21.15 -10.16
C SER A 28 16.98 -21.66 -11.17
N ARG A 29 17.44 -22.05 -12.35
CA ARG A 29 16.65 -22.75 -13.37
C ARG A 29 16.96 -24.24 -13.30
N TYR A 30 15.93 -25.03 -13.03
CA TYR A 30 15.94 -26.49 -13.09
C TYR A 30 15.41 -26.94 -14.44
N THR A 31 16.14 -27.79 -15.15
CA THR A 31 15.72 -28.41 -16.41
C THR A 31 15.58 -29.91 -16.17
N PHE A 32 14.36 -30.44 -16.20
CA PHE A 32 14.09 -31.85 -15.99
C PHE A 32 14.30 -32.66 -17.28
N ALA A 33 14.48 -33.97 -17.16
CA ALA A 33 14.69 -34.87 -18.31
C ALA A 33 13.62 -34.75 -19.41
N GLY A 34 12.37 -34.42 -19.04
CA GLY A 34 11.27 -34.16 -19.98
C GLY A 34 11.31 -32.79 -20.68
N GLY A 35 12.39 -32.02 -20.53
CA GLY A 35 12.55 -30.68 -21.11
C GLY A 35 11.84 -29.54 -20.35
N ASN A 36 11.02 -29.89 -19.35
CA ASN A 36 10.33 -28.92 -18.50
C ASN A 36 11.32 -28.08 -17.70
N ARG A 37 11.04 -26.77 -17.60
CA ARG A 37 11.88 -25.82 -16.88
C ARG A 37 11.12 -25.26 -15.69
N PHE A 38 11.77 -25.23 -14.54
CA PHE A 38 11.29 -24.60 -13.33
C PHE A 38 12.31 -23.59 -12.82
N TYR A 39 11.84 -22.52 -12.19
CA TYR A 39 12.62 -21.41 -11.66
C TYR A 39 12.35 -21.27 -10.16
N SER A 40 13.39 -21.00 -9.38
CA SER A 40 13.31 -20.69 -7.94
C SER A 40 14.32 -19.61 -7.56
N GLY A 41 14.12 -18.96 -6.41
CA GLY A 41 14.95 -17.85 -5.92
C GLY A 41 14.55 -16.46 -6.43
N ASN A 42 13.52 -16.38 -7.28
CA ASN A 42 12.94 -15.12 -7.73
C ASN A 42 12.05 -14.50 -6.63
N LYS A 43 12.21 -13.18 -6.37
CA LYS A 43 11.35 -12.42 -5.43
C LYS A 43 9.96 -12.09 -6.00
N CYS A 44 9.81 -12.16 -7.32
CA CYS A 44 8.57 -11.86 -8.01
C CYS A 44 8.37 -12.80 -9.20
N GLU A 45 7.14 -12.88 -9.68
CA GLU A 45 6.73 -13.75 -10.80
C GLU A 45 6.73 -13.06 -12.17
N ARG A 46 7.34 -11.87 -12.25
CA ARG A 46 7.26 -10.99 -13.43
C ARG A 46 8.03 -11.54 -14.65
N VAL A 47 9.23 -12.07 -14.44
CA VAL A 47 10.15 -12.49 -15.51
C VAL A 47 10.37 -14.00 -15.49
N PHE A 48 10.80 -14.53 -14.36
CA PHE A 48 10.95 -15.98 -14.16
C PHE A 48 9.78 -16.47 -13.32
N ASN A 49 8.94 -17.30 -13.91
CA ASN A 49 7.80 -17.92 -13.24
C ASN A 49 7.60 -19.35 -13.77
N ASN A 50 6.87 -20.15 -13.00
CA ASN A 50 6.55 -21.55 -13.32
C ASN A 50 5.11 -21.69 -13.79
N LYS A 51 4.57 -20.68 -14.48
CA LYS A 51 3.19 -20.75 -14.97
C LYS A 51 3.10 -21.86 -16.00
N GLY A 52 2.21 -22.82 -15.77
CA GLY A 52 1.83 -23.82 -16.77
C GLY A 52 1.05 -23.20 -17.93
N ALA A 53 0.70 -24.01 -18.92
CA ALA A 53 -0.02 -23.58 -20.12
C ALA A 53 -1.38 -22.88 -19.85
N ASN A 54 -1.97 -23.07 -18.65
CA ASN A 54 -3.28 -22.52 -18.26
C ASN A 54 -3.18 -21.49 -17.13
N GLY A 55 -2.21 -20.57 -17.18
CA GLY A 55 -2.00 -19.57 -16.13
C GLY A 55 -3.11 -18.51 -16.08
N ILE A 56 -4.08 -18.66 -15.17
CA ILE A 56 -5.05 -17.59 -14.85
C ILE A 56 -4.34 -16.54 -13.98
N LYS A 57 -4.41 -15.26 -14.36
CA LYS A 57 -3.91 -14.16 -13.52
C LYS A 57 -4.79 -14.06 -12.27
N GLY A 58 -4.20 -14.27 -11.09
CA GLY A 58 -4.89 -14.05 -9.81
C GLY A 58 -5.33 -12.59 -9.65
N LYS A 59 -6.36 -12.36 -8.82
CA LYS A 59 -6.78 -11.01 -8.44
C LYS A 59 -5.82 -10.44 -7.40
N ASN A 60 -5.51 -9.16 -7.51
CA ASN A 60 -4.71 -8.45 -6.52
C ASN A 60 -5.60 -8.06 -5.34
N ILE A 61 -5.35 -8.63 -4.15
CA ILE A 61 -6.15 -8.34 -2.96
C ILE A 61 -6.01 -6.88 -2.49
N TYR A 62 -4.89 -6.22 -2.81
CA TYR A 62 -4.66 -4.82 -2.42
C TYR A 62 -5.51 -3.85 -3.24
N GLU A 63 -5.70 -4.13 -4.53
CA GLU A 63 -6.63 -3.34 -5.37
C GLU A 63 -8.05 -3.41 -4.79
N TYR A 64 -8.49 -4.61 -4.39
CA TYR A 64 -9.77 -4.79 -3.73
C TYR A 64 -9.85 -4.14 -2.35
N LYS A 65 -8.78 -4.24 -1.54
CA LYS A 65 -8.71 -3.56 -0.23
C LYS A 65 -8.81 -2.05 -0.40
N TYR A 66 -8.11 -1.47 -1.36
CA TYR A 66 -8.09 -0.03 -1.57
C TYR A 66 -9.41 0.51 -2.10
N SER A 67 -10.12 -0.22 -2.95
CA SER A 67 -11.47 0.19 -3.34
C SER A 67 -12.42 0.18 -2.14
N LEU A 68 -12.37 -0.85 -1.28
CA LEU A 68 -13.17 -0.88 -0.06
C LEU A 68 -12.83 0.24 0.94
N LEU A 69 -11.57 0.67 0.99
CA LEU A 69 -11.15 1.76 1.86
C LEU A 69 -11.55 3.11 1.27
N PHE A 70 -11.13 3.41 0.04
CA PHE A 70 -11.10 4.76 -0.52
C PHE A 70 -12.19 5.04 -1.56
N ASP A 71 -12.71 4.03 -2.28
CA ASP A 71 -13.82 4.19 -3.22
C ASP A 71 -15.16 4.20 -2.47
N ARG A 72 -15.26 5.08 -1.48
CA ARG A 72 -16.48 5.25 -0.70
C ARG A 72 -17.29 6.36 -1.33
N GLU A 73 -18.55 6.05 -1.58
CA GLU A 73 -19.50 7.04 -2.06
C GLU A 73 -19.45 8.27 -1.15
N ALA A 74 -19.55 9.43 -1.78
CA ALA A 74 -19.94 10.62 -1.09
C ALA A 74 -21.31 10.31 -0.47
N VAL A 75 -21.34 9.95 0.82
CA VAL A 75 -22.59 9.92 1.58
C VAL A 75 -23.20 11.28 1.32
N SER A 76 -24.25 11.31 0.50
CA SER A 76 -24.90 12.54 0.11
C SER A 76 -25.30 13.18 1.42
N PRO A 77 -24.71 14.33 1.80
CA PRO A 77 -25.18 15.03 2.97
C PRO A 77 -26.68 15.18 2.78
N PRO A 78 -27.52 14.99 3.82
CA PRO A 78 -28.89 15.46 3.74
C PRO A 78 -28.84 16.87 3.14
N ALA A 79 -29.57 17.13 2.05
CA ALA A 79 -29.38 18.32 1.20
C ALA A 79 -29.53 19.66 1.94
N THR A 80 -29.89 19.61 3.23
CA THR A 80 -30.05 20.71 4.18
C THR A 80 -28.92 20.85 5.22
N ALA A 81 -27.87 20.01 5.21
CA ALA A 81 -26.85 19.95 6.27
C ALA A 81 -25.41 20.27 5.82
N PHE A 82 -25.15 20.52 4.54
CA PHE A 82 -23.79 20.84 4.09
C PHE A 82 -23.44 22.30 4.38
N HIS A 83 -22.42 22.53 5.20
CA HIS A 83 -22.04 23.86 5.67
C HIS A 83 -21.12 24.63 4.70
N GLY A 84 -20.80 24.07 3.52
CA GLY A 84 -19.90 24.71 2.55
C GLY A 84 -18.42 24.48 2.82
N THR A 85 -18.04 23.81 3.91
CA THR A 85 -16.65 23.55 4.29
C THR A 85 -16.18 22.18 3.82
N TRP A 86 -15.01 22.15 3.18
CA TRP A 86 -14.33 20.96 2.69
C TRP A 86 -13.07 20.66 3.50
N VAL A 87 -13.03 19.46 4.04
CA VAL A 87 -11.90 18.93 4.80
C VAL A 87 -11.08 18.00 3.91
N GLY A 88 -9.81 18.33 3.74
CA GLY A 88 -8.80 17.49 3.13
C GLY A 88 -8.33 16.41 4.10
N ILE A 89 -8.30 15.15 3.67
CA ILE A 89 -7.68 14.04 4.41
C ILE A 89 -6.50 13.53 3.57
N PRO A 90 -5.27 13.55 4.11
CA PRO A 90 -4.12 13.01 3.40
C PRO A 90 -4.16 11.48 3.43
N ARG A 91 -3.92 10.83 2.30
CA ARG A 91 -3.92 9.37 2.14
C ARG A 91 -2.58 8.77 2.62
N ILE A 92 -2.37 8.83 3.93
CA ILE A 92 -1.08 8.56 4.58
C ILE A 92 -1.25 7.66 5.80
N LEU A 93 -0.20 6.94 6.19
CA LEU A 93 -0.09 6.27 7.50
C LEU A 93 -1.36 5.48 7.88
N ASN A 94 -1.97 5.78 9.03
CA ASN A 94 -3.17 5.13 9.57
C ASN A 94 -4.43 5.32 8.70
N MET A 95 -4.45 6.21 7.72
CA MET A 95 -5.60 6.35 6.80
C MET A 95 -5.80 5.12 5.92
N TYR A 96 -4.80 4.25 5.79
CA TYR A 96 -4.95 2.94 5.14
C TYR A 96 -5.70 1.90 5.99
N GLU A 97 -6.19 2.30 7.16
CA GLU A 97 -7.01 1.50 8.06
C GLU A 97 -8.28 2.29 8.46
N GLU A 98 -8.10 3.56 8.85
CA GLU A 98 -9.14 4.36 9.49
C GLU A 98 -9.91 5.32 8.57
N TYR A 99 -9.53 5.46 7.29
CA TYR A 99 -10.21 6.41 6.38
C TYR A 99 -11.74 6.21 6.31
N PRO A 100 -12.30 4.98 6.28
CA PRO A 100 -13.74 4.78 6.32
C PRO A 100 -14.44 5.47 7.50
N PHE A 101 -13.82 5.44 8.69
CA PHE A 101 -14.35 6.06 9.89
C PHE A 101 -14.34 7.59 9.75
N TRP A 102 -13.20 8.19 9.40
CA TRP A 102 -13.07 9.64 9.26
C TRP A 102 -13.97 10.21 8.17
N ASN A 103 -14.04 9.54 7.01
CA ASN A 103 -14.93 9.94 5.92
C ASN A 103 -16.41 9.92 6.36
N ALA A 104 -16.84 8.86 7.06
CA ALA A 104 -18.20 8.75 7.55
C ALA A 104 -18.52 9.81 8.61
N LEU A 105 -17.61 10.01 9.58
CA LEU A 105 -17.77 10.97 10.67
C LEU A 105 -17.92 12.41 10.14
N LEU A 106 -17.01 12.86 9.28
CA LEU A 106 -17.02 14.22 8.75
C LEU A 106 -18.25 14.48 7.87
N ARG A 107 -18.62 13.51 7.02
CA ARG A 107 -19.82 13.64 6.18
C ARG A 107 -21.10 13.65 7.01
N ALA A 108 -21.19 12.80 8.04
CA ALA A 108 -22.31 12.81 8.98
C ALA A 108 -22.44 14.15 9.73
N ALA A 109 -21.31 14.83 9.97
CA ALA A 109 -21.27 16.17 10.55
C ALA A 109 -21.59 17.31 9.54
N GLY A 110 -21.94 16.99 8.29
CA GLY A 110 -22.28 17.99 7.27
C GLY A 110 -21.06 18.64 6.58
N LEU A 111 -19.88 18.01 6.67
CA LEU A 111 -18.66 18.48 6.01
C LEU A 111 -18.39 17.71 4.71
N GLY A 112 -17.73 18.40 3.79
CA GLY A 112 -17.24 17.83 2.54
C GLY A 112 -15.90 17.18 2.80
N VAL A 113 -15.61 16.07 2.13
CA VAL A 113 -14.34 15.34 2.29
C VAL A 113 -13.63 15.23 0.96
N ILE A 114 -12.37 15.67 0.92
CA ILE A 114 -11.46 15.53 -0.22
C ILE A 114 -10.31 14.64 0.25
N LEU A 115 -10.10 13.50 -0.39
CA LEU A 115 -8.95 12.64 -0.15
C LEU A 115 -7.82 13.01 -1.13
N SER A 116 -6.58 13.04 -0.67
CA SER A 116 -5.43 13.22 -1.56
C SER A 116 -5.27 12.03 -2.52
N SER A 117 -4.60 12.25 -3.65
CA SER A 117 -4.36 11.25 -4.69
C SER A 117 -3.50 10.05 -4.22
N ASP A 118 -3.35 9.05 -5.11
CA ASP A 118 -2.35 7.97 -4.94
C ASP A 118 -0.92 8.54 -4.91
N SER A 119 -0.05 7.97 -4.08
CA SER A 119 1.34 8.41 -4.00
C SER A 119 2.10 8.13 -5.30
N THR A 120 2.71 9.17 -5.88
CA THR A 120 3.62 9.03 -7.02
C THR A 120 5.04 9.49 -6.66
N PHE A 121 6.04 8.92 -7.33
CA PHE A 121 7.43 9.31 -7.09
C PHE A 121 7.70 10.78 -7.43
N SER A 122 7.05 11.31 -8.47
CA SER A 122 7.18 12.72 -8.85
C SER A 122 6.62 13.68 -7.79
N GLN A 123 5.47 13.37 -7.18
CA GLN A 123 4.93 14.17 -6.07
C GLN A 123 5.82 14.10 -4.84
N TYR A 124 6.34 12.91 -4.52
CA TYR A 124 7.33 12.72 -3.45
C TYR A 124 8.55 13.61 -3.66
N GLU A 125 9.19 13.55 -4.83
CA GLU A 125 10.36 14.37 -5.16
C GLU A 125 10.08 15.87 -5.02
N GLY A 126 8.89 16.31 -5.47
CA GLY A 126 8.47 17.71 -5.38
C GLY A 126 8.23 18.23 -3.96
N ALA A 127 8.17 17.35 -2.95
CA ALA A 127 7.98 17.71 -1.54
C ALA A 127 9.18 17.35 -0.66
N LEU A 128 10.21 16.72 -1.21
CA LEU A 128 11.41 16.29 -0.47
C LEU A 128 12.07 17.42 0.32
N ASN A 129 12.08 18.64 -0.22
CA ASN A 129 12.66 19.81 0.41
C ASN A 129 11.92 20.27 1.69
N THR A 130 10.74 19.70 1.98
CA THR A 130 9.96 19.99 3.20
C THR A 130 10.16 18.94 4.29
N VAL A 131 10.87 17.84 4.00
CA VAL A 131 11.14 16.77 4.95
C VAL A 131 12.26 17.21 5.90
N MET A 132 12.01 17.15 7.20
CA MET A 132 12.96 17.62 8.22
C MET A 132 14.19 16.70 8.41
N SER A 133 14.05 15.41 8.12
CA SER A 133 15.12 14.42 8.35
C SER A 133 15.19 13.40 7.23
N ASP A 134 16.38 13.21 6.67
CA ASP A 134 16.62 12.16 5.67
C ASP A 134 16.50 10.75 6.24
N ASN A 135 16.62 10.60 7.57
CA ASN A 135 16.55 9.31 8.24
C ASN A 135 15.12 8.89 8.61
N ILE A 136 14.12 9.75 8.38
CA ILE A 136 12.72 9.38 8.66
C ILE A 136 12.24 8.30 7.68
N CYS A 137 11.28 7.49 8.11
CA CYS A 137 10.76 6.41 7.27
C CYS A 137 10.09 6.97 6.00
N PHE A 138 10.16 6.21 4.90
CA PHE A 138 9.61 6.63 3.61
C PHE A 138 8.11 7.02 3.66
N PRO A 139 7.22 6.32 4.40
CA PRO A 139 5.83 6.74 4.54
C PRO A 139 5.64 8.12 5.17
N ALA A 140 6.50 8.50 6.13
CA ALA A 140 6.50 9.85 6.69
C ALA A 140 6.93 10.89 5.65
N LYS A 141 7.95 10.58 4.84
CA LYS A 141 8.34 11.47 3.74
C LYS A 141 7.21 11.68 2.72
N LEU A 142 6.45 10.63 2.41
CA LEU A 142 5.25 10.72 1.56
C LEU A 142 4.16 11.60 2.17
N ALA A 143 4.07 11.71 3.49
CA ALA A 143 3.06 12.56 4.12
C ALA A 143 3.17 14.02 3.67
N HIS A 144 4.40 14.52 3.49
CA HIS A 144 4.65 15.87 2.99
C HIS A 144 4.10 16.10 1.58
N SER A 145 4.19 15.13 0.67
CA SER A 145 3.67 15.29 -0.69
C SER A 145 2.15 15.36 -0.70
N HIS A 146 1.47 14.56 0.14
CA HIS A 146 0.01 14.59 0.27
C HIS A 146 -0.48 15.86 0.98
N LEU A 147 0.23 16.33 2.00
CA LEU A 147 -0.08 17.60 2.65
C LEU A 147 0.09 18.78 1.69
N LYS A 148 1.17 18.80 0.90
CA LYS A 148 1.39 19.80 -0.15
C LYS A 148 0.26 19.78 -1.18
N GLU A 149 -0.11 18.61 -1.69
CA GLU A 149 -1.22 18.44 -2.64
C GLU A 149 -2.53 19.04 -2.10
N LEU A 150 -2.88 18.73 -0.85
CA LEU A 150 -4.11 19.23 -0.24
C LEU A 150 -4.05 20.73 0.05
N ASN A 151 -2.89 21.25 0.45
CA ASN A 151 -2.69 22.66 0.72
C ASN A 151 -2.72 23.52 -0.56
N GLU A 152 -2.27 22.98 -1.68
CA GLU A 152 -2.32 23.63 -3.00
C GLU A 152 -3.71 23.50 -3.66
N ASN A 153 -4.60 22.66 -3.13
CA ASN A 153 -5.94 22.47 -3.67
C ASN A 153 -6.89 23.60 -3.22
N PRO A 154 -7.38 24.45 -4.14
CA PRO A 154 -8.21 25.61 -3.78
C PRO A 154 -9.59 25.25 -3.23
N LYS A 155 -10.00 23.97 -3.32
CA LYS A 155 -11.26 23.48 -2.74
C LYS A 155 -11.13 23.04 -1.28
N VAL A 156 -9.91 22.85 -0.77
CA VAL A 156 -9.68 22.37 0.61
C VAL A 156 -9.65 23.57 1.54
N ASP A 157 -10.58 23.63 2.50
CA ASP A 157 -10.60 24.70 3.50
C ASP A 157 -9.71 24.36 4.69
N ARG A 158 -9.68 23.10 5.11
CA ARG A 158 -8.96 22.60 6.29
C ARG A 158 -8.40 21.22 6.01
N ILE A 159 -7.27 20.88 6.60
CA ILE A 159 -6.70 19.53 6.54
C ILE A 159 -6.90 18.85 7.90
N LEU A 160 -7.43 17.62 7.90
CA LEU A 160 -7.50 16.77 9.07
C LEU A 160 -6.37 15.75 9.04
N MET A 161 -5.51 15.81 10.06
CA MET A 161 -4.50 14.79 10.34
C MET A 161 -4.52 14.48 11.84
N PRO A 162 -5.20 13.39 12.26
CA PRO A 162 -5.47 13.13 13.67
C PRO A 162 -4.28 12.46 14.38
N TYR A 163 -4.15 12.74 15.68
CA TYR A 163 -3.24 12.03 16.58
C TYR A 163 -3.94 10.77 17.09
N VAL A 164 -3.45 9.61 16.67
CA VAL A 164 -3.97 8.31 17.12
C VAL A 164 -2.85 7.56 17.80
N VAL A 165 -2.77 7.68 19.13
CA VAL A 165 -1.72 7.04 19.94
C VAL A 165 -1.99 5.55 20.14
N TYR A 166 -3.28 5.21 20.29
CA TYR A 166 -3.75 3.85 20.51
C TYR A 166 -4.76 3.49 19.43
N GLU A 167 -4.57 2.35 18.80
CA GLU A 167 -5.58 1.75 17.93
C GLU A 167 -6.52 0.86 18.73
N HIS A 168 -7.59 0.41 18.06
CA HIS A 168 -8.42 -0.67 18.58
C HIS A 168 -7.58 -1.93 18.79
N ASN A 169 -7.69 -2.57 19.96
CA ASN A 169 -7.00 -3.83 20.21
C ASN A 169 -7.86 -5.00 19.72
N ASP A 170 -7.65 -5.42 18.47
CA ASP A 170 -8.36 -6.53 17.83
C ASP A 170 -8.07 -7.91 18.47
N ASP A 171 -6.93 -8.08 19.14
CA ASP A 171 -6.53 -9.36 19.75
C ASP A 171 -5.93 -9.19 21.16
N PRO A 172 -6.76 -8.82 22.15
CA PRO A 172 -6.29 -8.57 23.51
C PRO A 172 -5.77 -9.82 24.22
N LYS A 173 -5.93 -11.02 23.63
CA LYS A 173 -5.38 -12.26 24.19
C LYS A 173 -3.90 -12.42 23.85
N ASN A 174 -3.48 -11.94 22.68
CA ASN A 174 -2.11 -12.11 22.18
C ASN A 174 -1.31 -10.80 22.13
N THR A 175 -1.95 -9.66 22.31
CA THR A 175 -1.29 -8.35 22.33
C THR A 175 -1.30 -7.76 23.74
N LEU A 176 -0.18 -7.15 24.13
CA LEU A 176 -0.09 -6.43 25.41
C LEU A 176 -0.66 -5.00 25.32
N ASN A 177 -0.70 -4.43 24.11
CA ASN A 177 -1.15 -3.07 23.83
C ASN A 177 -1.44 -2.89 22.32
N SER A 178 -1.94 -1.70 21.97
CA SER A 178 -2.21 -1.26 20.60
C SER A 178 -1.56 0.09 20.29
N PHE A 179 -0.34 0.33 20.82
CA PHE A 179 0.37 1.58 20.54
C PHE A 179 0.75 1.69 19.07
N ASN A 180 0.41 2.81 18.46
CA ASN A 180 0.92 3.17 17.15
C ASN A 180 2.40 3.56 17.22
N CYS A 181 3.09 3.38 16.09
CA CYS A 181 4.46 3.87 15.92
C CYS A 181 4.52 5.38 16.23
N PRO A 182 5.58 5.89 16.90
CA PRO A 182 5.69 7.32 17.22
C PRO A 182 5.53 8.27 16.02
N VAL A 183 5.87 7.79 14.83
CA VAL A 183 5.60 8.51 13.57
C VAL A 183 4.10 8.64 13.35
N VAL A 184 3.35 7.53 13.32
CA VAL A 184 1.88 7.56 13.13
C VAL A 184 1.17 8.40 14.20
N SER A 185 1.60 8.25 15.45
CA SER A 185 0.95 8.91 16.59
C SER A 185 1.14 10.42 16.66
N GLY A 186 2.19 10.96 16.02
CA GLY A 186 2.61 12.36 16.23
C GLY A 186 3.11 13.10 14.99
N TYR A 187 3.05 12.53 13.79
CA TYR A 187 3.56 13.23 12.59
C TYR A 187 2.80 14.52 12.25
N SER A 188 1.63 14.73 12.83
CA SER A 188 0.90 16.00 12.71
C SER A 188 1.53 17.15 13.48
N ASP A 189 2.46 16.90 14.43
CA ASP A 189 3.15 17.92 15.24
C ASP A 189 4.41 18.48 14.56
N VAL A 190 4.87 17.84 13.48
CA VAL A 190 6.13 18.18 12.77
C VAL A 190 5.86 18.94 11.47
#